data_AF-A0A414ADX5-F1
#
_entry.id   AF-A0A414ADX5-F1
#
_cell.length_a   1.000
_cell.length_b   1.000
_cell.length_c   1.000
_cell.angle_alpha   90.00
_cell.angle_beta   90.00
_cell.angle_gamma   90.00
#
_symmetry.space_group_name_H-M   'P 1'
#
loop_
_entity.id
_entity.type
_entity.pdbx_description
1 polymer ?
#
loop_
_entity_poly.entity_id
_entity_poly.type
_entity_poly.pdbx_seq_one_letter_code
_entity_poly.pdbx_strand_id
1 'polypeptide(L)'
;MSGVHKYPTISFRVSPIERTEIEARIFASGLQKKDYFIRSCLNNRVCVVGTKEHVYKIVEELKNMKNNLLEVAAQLQTGETMLTPKGLEEMKEDYLAMLQALLWMLDGAKYLWESIEKVPADPTRTM
;
A
#
# COMPACT_ATOMS: atom_id res chain seq x y z
N MET A 1 34.06 -4.35 22.31
CA MET A 1 33.12 -4.05 21.21
C MET A 1 31.70 -4.21 21.74
N SER A 2 31.00 -3.13 22.06
CA SER A 2 29.61 -3.18 22.51
C SER A 2 28.67 -3.30 21.30
N GLY A 3 28.71 -4.46 20.64
CA GLY A 3 27.87 -4.79 19.47
C GLY A 3 26.59 -5.54 19.81
N VAL A 4 26.13 -5.47 21.06
CA VAL A 4 24.92 -6.19 21.47
C VAL A 4 23.72 -5.31 21.12
N HIS A 5 23.10 -5.59 19.97
CA HIS A 5 21.80 -5.02 19.65
C HIS A 5 20.80 -5.38 20.73
N LYS A 6 20.06 -4.38 21.24
CA LYS A 6 19.15 -4.53 22.38
C LYS A 6 18.02 -5.54 22.14
N TYR A 7 17.67 -5.79 20.87
CA TYR A 7 16.59 -6.69 20.45
C TYR A 7 17.00 -7.50 19.20
N PRO A 8 16.50 -8.75 19.05
CA PRO A 8 16.76 -9.59 17.89
C PRO A 8 16.11 -9.06 16.61
N THR A 9 16.73 -9.32 15.46
CA THR A 9 16.21 -8.97 14.13
C THR A 9 15.18 -10.01 13.67
N ILE A 10 14.04 -9.55 13.15
CA ILE A 10 13.03 -10.39 12.50
C ILE A 10 13.16 -10.20 10.99
N SER A 11 13.31 -11.30 10.25
CA SER A 11 13.38 -11.30 8.79
C SER A 11 12.29 -12.20 8.19
N PHE A 12 11.73 -11.76 7.08
CA PHE A 12 10.70 -12.48 6.35
C PHE A 12 11.21 -12.82 4.95
N ARG A 13 10.77 -13.97 4.41
CA ARG A 13 10.98 -14.33 3.00
C ARG A 13 9.69 -14.03 2.27
N VAL A 14 9.76 -13.18 1.26
CA VAL A 14 8.63 -12.78 0.43
C VAL A 14 8.97 -13.08 -1.02
N SER A 15 8.00 -13.61 -1.75
CA SER A 15 8.05 -13.70 -3.20
C SER A 15 8.09 -12.31 -3.84
N PRO A 16 8.48 -12.20 -5.12
CA PRO A 16 8.47 -10.91 -5.82
C PRO A 16 7.10 -10.22 -5.82
N ILE A 17 6.02 -10.99 -6.01
CA ILE A 17 4.64 -10.47 -6.03
C ILE A 17 4.23 -9.96 -4.65
N GLU A 18 4.46 -10.76 -3.59
CA GLU A 18 4.18 -10.34 -2.22
C GLU A 18 4.97 -9.07 -1.84
N ARG A 19 6.18 -8.93 -2.36
CA ARG A 19 6.98 -7.72 -2.15
C ARG A 19 6.32 -6.50 -2.78
N THR A 20 5.86 -6.59 -4.02
CA THR A 20 5.16 -5.51 -4.71
C THR A 20 3.89 -5.10 -3.96
N GLU A 21 3.10 -6.07 -3.51
CA GLU A 21 1.91 -5.79 -2.68
C GLU A 21 2.26 -5.08 -1.36
N ILE A 22 3.29 -5.56 -0.65
CA ILE A 22 3.73 -4.96 0.61
C ILE A 22 4.19 -3.51 0.39
N GLU A 23 4.94 -3.25 -0.68
CA GLU A 23 5.42 -1.91 -1.00
C GLU A 23 4.27 -0.97 -1.36
N ALA A 24 3.26 -1.44 -2.12
CA ALA A 24 2.05 -0.68 -2.40
C ALA A 24 1.23 -0.36 -1.14
N ARG A 25 1.11 -1.32 -0.19
CA ARG A 25 0.42 -1.08 1.09
C ARG A 25 1.17 -0.14 2.02
N ILE A 26 2.50 -0.23 2.07
CA ILE A 26 3.35 0.73 2.81
C ILE A 26 3.10 2.13 2.26
N PHE A 27 3.15 2.28 0.94
CA PHE A 27 2.90 3.55 0.26
C PHE A 27 1.52 4.12 0.61
N ALA A 28 0.45 3.33 0.43
CA ALA A 28 -0.92 3.75 0.69
C ALA A 28 -1.17 4.09 2.18
N SER A 29 -0.48 3.42 3.10
CA SER A 29 -0.64 3.66 4.55
C SER A 29 -0.10 5.01 5.03
N GLY A 30 0.82 5.61 4.28
CA GLY A 30 1.56 6.80 4.70
C GLY A 30 2.57 6.56 5.83
N LEU A 31 2.91 5.31 6.13
CA LEU A 31 3.86 4.98 7.20
C LEU A 31 5.26 4.74 6.66
N GLN A 32 6.28 4.98 7.50
CA GLN A 32 7.62 4.49 7.22
C GLN A 32 7.62 2.96 7.20
N LYS A 33 8.42 2.33 6.34
CA LYS A 33 8.50 0.87 6.17
C LYS A 33 8.63 0.12 7.51
N LYS A 34 9.48 0.60 8.41
CA LYS A 34 9.65 0.03 9.76
C LYS A 34 8.35 0.07 10.60
N ASP A 35 7.64 1.20 10.55
CA ASP A 35 6.44 1.43 11.37
C ASP A 35 5.26 0.66 10.81
N TYR A 36 5.18 0.54 9.48
CA TYR A 36 4.22 -0.32 8.80
C TYR A 36 4.38 -1.77 9.26
N PHE A 37 5.60 -2.32 9.20
CA PHE A 37 5.84 -3.71 9.62
C PHE A 37 5.54 -3.93 11.10
N ILE A 38 6.00 -3.05 12.00
CA ILE A 38 5.73 -3.18 13.43
C ILE A 38 4.23 -3.15 13.71
N ARG A 39 3.49 -2.18 13.14
CA ARG A 39 2.04 -2.06 13.36
C ARG A 39 1.26 -3.20 12.71
N SER A 40 1.68 -3.66 11.52
CA SER A 40 1.05 -4.80 10.84
C SER A 40 1.23 -6.08 11.65
N CYS A 41 2.41 -6.31 12.23
CA CYS A 41 2.67 -7.47 13.08
C CYS A 41 1.95 -7.42 14.43
N LEU A 42 1.79 -6.22 15.03
CA LEU A 42 1.16 -6.09 16.34
C LEU A 42 -0.37 -6.13 16.29
N ASN A 43 -0.98 -5.46 15.30
CA ASN A 43 -2.42 -5.18 15.33
C ASN A 43 -3.22 -5.97 14.30
N ASN A 44 -2.56 -6.78 13.43
CA ASN A 44 -3.15 -7.40 12.23
C ASN A 44 -3.88 -6.43 11.27
N ARG A 45 -3.97 -5.14 11.63
CA ARG A 45 -4.66 -4.06 10.94
C ARG A 45 -3.82 -2.80 11.08
N VAL A 46 -3.43 -2.23 9.95
CA VAL A 46 -2.74 -0.94 9.91
C VAL A 46 -3.77 0.12 9.56
N CYS A 47 -3.98 1.09 10.46
CA CYS A 47 -4.81 2.26 10.18
C CYS A 47 -4.03 3.25 9.32
N VAL A 48 -4.67 3.72 8.26
CA VAL A 48 -4.12 4.71 7.32
C VAL A 48 -4.08 6.06 8.01
N VAL A 49 -2.92 6.73 7.98
CA VAL A 49 -2.76 8.04 8.59
C VAL A 49 -3.15 9.11 7.57
N GLY A 50 -4.37 9.64 7.70
CA GLY A 50 -4.95 10.64 6.80
C GLY A 50 -4.34 12.04 6.95
N THR A 51 -3.04 12.21 6.68
CA THR A 51 -2.48 13.55 6.46
C THR A 51 -2.71 13.96 5.01
N LYS A 52 -2.90 15.27 4.80
CA LYS A 52 -3.08 15.85 3.46
C LYS A 52 -1.95 15.47 2.50
N GLU A 53 -0.73 15.36 3.01
CA GLU A 53 0.46 14.96 2.26
C GLU A 53 0.38 13.52 1.73
N HIS A 54 -0.14 12.58 2.52
CA HIS A 54 -0.29 11.18 2.08
C HIS A 54 -1.34 11.04 0.98
N VAL A 55 -2.45 11.77 1.11
CA VAL A 55 -3.47 11.82 0.06
C VAL A 55 -2.90 12.38 -1.23
N TYR A 56 -2.06 13.42 -1.16
CA TYR A 56 -1.43 13.97 -2.37
C TYR A 56 -0.47 12.99 -3.05
N LYS A 57 0.30 12.21 -2.30
CA LYS A 57 1.15 11.15 -2.88
C LYS A 57 0.32 10.11 -3.63
N ILE A 58 -0.81 9.69 -3.06
CA ILE A 58 -1.74 8.78 -3.73
C ILE A 58 -2.29 9.39 -5.02
N VAL A 59 -2.69 10.67 -4.99
CA VAL A 59 -3.18 11.38 -6.18
C VAL A 59 -2.10 11.52 -7.25
N GLU A 60 -0.85 11.73 -6.85
CA GLU A 60 0.30 11.81 -7.76
C GLU A 60 0.56 10.47 -8.47
N GLU A 61 0.54 9.35 -7.74
CA GLU A 61 0.67 8.02 -8.35
C GLU A 61 -0.49 7.68 -9.28
N LEU A 62 -1.72 8.06 -8.93
CA LEU A 62 -2.87 7.91 -9.84
C LEU A 62 -2.70 8.76 -11.11
N LYS A 63 -2.09 9.94 -11.01
CA LYS A 63 -1.77 10.78 -12.17
C LYS A 63 -0.69 10.12 -13.04
N ASN A 64 0.33 9.50 -12.43
CA ASN A 64 1.36 8.74 -13.15
C ASN A 64 0.75 7.55 -13.88
N MET A 65 -0.11 6.77 -13.21
CA MET A 65 -0.86 5.67 -13.83
C MET A 65 -1.68 6.14 -15.03
N LYS A 66 -2.40 7.27 -14.91
CA LYS A 66 -3.13 7.87 -16.02
C LYS A 66 -2.23 8.20 -17.21
N ASN A 67 -1.07 8.83 -16.96
CA ASN A 67 -0.15 9.22 -18.02
C ASN A 67 0.41 7.99 -18.74
N ASN A 68 0.84 6.98 -17.98
CA ASN A 68 1.35 5.72 -18.53
C ASN A 68 0.29 5.02 -19.41
N LEU A 69 -0.97 5.00 -18.99
CA LEU A 69 -2.07 4.46 -19.80
C LEU A 69 -2.29 5.24 -21.10
N LEU A 70 -2.16 6.57 -21.08
CA LEU A 70 -2.27 7.41 -22.28
C LEU A 70 -1.12 7.14 -23.26
N GLU A 71 0.10 7.00 -22.76
CA GLU A 71 1.27 6.67 -23.57
C GLU A 71 1.12 5.29 -24.23
N VAL A 72 0.69 4.28 -23.48
CA VAL A 72 0.43 2.94 -24.02
C VAL A 72 -0.69 2.98 -25.06
N ALA A 73 -1.77 3.73 -24.82
CA ALA A 73 -2.84 3.90 -25.80
C ALA A 73 -2.35 4.57 -27.10
N ALA A 74 -1.47 5.58 -26.99
CA ALA A 74 -0.88 6.23 -28.14
C ALA A 74 0.04 5.29 -28.94
N GLN A 75 0.90 4.52 -28.26
CA GLN A 75 1.78 3.53 -28.89
C GLN A 75 1.01 2.44 -29.64
N LEU A 76 -0.11 1.98 -29.07
CA LEU A 76 -1.00 1.01 -29.73
C LEU A 76 -1.68 1.60 -30.97
N GLN A 77 -2.00 2.89 -30.97
CA GLN A 77 -2.59 3.59 -32.12
C GLN A 77 -1.58 3.84 -33.24
N THR A 78 -0.34 4.17 -32.92
CA THR A 78 0.71 4.46 -33.92
C THR A 78 1.37 3.21 -34.49
N GLY A 79 1.19 2.05 -33.86
CA GLY A 79 1.80 0.79 -34.29
C GLY A 79 3.31 0.70 -33.97
N GLU A 80 3.86 1.66 -33.24
CA GLU A 80 5.24 1.65 -32.75
C GLU A 80 5.31 0.83 -31.46
N THR A 81 5.53 -0.48 -31.59
CA THR A 81 5.59 -1.39 -30.45
C THR A 81 6.94 -1.28 -29.73
N MET A 82 7.10 -0.29 -28.85
CA MET A 82 8.13 -0.33 -27.79
C MET A 82 7.71 -1.22 -26.61
N LEU A 83 6.41 -1.53 -26.47
CA LEU A 83 5.90 -2.35 -25.38
C LEU A 83 6.12 -3.84 -25.66
N THR A 84 7.01 -4.47 -24.89
CA THR A 84 7.20 -5.92 -24.94
C THR A 84 6.04 -6.63 -24.21
N PRO A 85 5.71 -7.89 -24.58
CA PRO A 85 4.70 -8.67 -23.86
C PRO A 85 4.96 -8.77 -22.36
N LYS A 86 6.24 -8.89 -21.96
CA LYS A 86 6.67 -8.91 -20.56
C LYS A 86 6.41 -7.58 -19.85
N GLY A 87 6.72 -6.46 -20.49
CA GLY A 87 6.46 -5.13 -19.91
C GLY A 87 4.97 -4.84 -19.71
N LEU A 88 4.11 -5.36 -20.60
CA LEU A 88 2.66 -5.27 -20.44
C LEU A 88 2.16 -6.10 -19.24
N GLU A 89 2.74 -7.29 -19.04
CA GLU A 89 2.41 -8.16 -17.92
C GLU A 89 2.85 -7.55 -16.58
N GLU A 90 4.07 -7.00 -16.51
CA GLU A 90 4.57 -6.27 -15.32
C GLU A 90 3.70 -5.04 -15.01
N MET A 91 3.34 -4.24 -16.02
CA MET A 91 2.47 -3.07 -15.85
C MET A 91 1.07 -3.46 -15.34
N LYS A 92 0.53 -4.58 -15.81
CA LYS A 92 -0.74 -5.13 -15.32
C LYS A 92 -0.63 -5.52 -13.84
N GLU A 93 0.44 -6.21 -13.46
CA GLU A 93 0.68 -6.61 -12.06
C GLU A 93 0.80 -5.40 -11.13
N ASP A 94 1.58 -4.39 -11.53
CA ASP A 94 1.79 -3.17 -10.74
C ASP A 94 0.50 -2.39 -10.53
N TYR A 95 -0.32 -2.25 -11.58
CA TYR A 95 -1.60 -1.53 -11.47
C TYR A 95 -2.62 -2.30 -10.63
N LEU A 96 -2.66 -3.63 -10.77
CA LEU A 96 -3.52 -4.46 -9.95
C LEU A 96 -3.13 -4.36 -8.47
N ALA A 97 -1.84 -4.42 -8.14
CA ALA A 97 -1.34 -4.27 -6.78
C ALA A 97 -1.68 -2.88 -6.20
N MET A 98 -1.53 -1.81 -6.98
CA MET A 98 -1.88 -0.46 -6.54
C MET A 98 -3.38 -0.32 -6.29
N LEU A 99 -4.24 -0.81 -7.20
CA LEU A 99 -5.69 -0.79 -7.03
C LEU A 99 -6.13 -1.59 -5.79
N GLN A 100 -5.55 -2.76 -5.55
CA GLN A 100 -5.80 -3.54 -4.34
C GLN A 100 -5.34 -2.81 -3.08
N ALA A 101 -4.18 -2.13 -3.11
CA ALA A 101 -3.71 -1.32 -2.00
C ALA A 101 -4.64 -0.13 -1.72
N LEU A 102 -5.21 0.50 -2.75
CA LEU A 102 -6.21 1.55 -2.61
C LEU A 102 -7.52 1.04 -2.01
N LEU A 103 -8.03 -0.10 -2.49
CA LEU A 103 -9.23 -0.73 -1.92
C LEU A 103 -9.01 -1.08 -0.45
N TRP A 104 -7.86 -1.67 -0.12
CA TRP A 104 -7.48 -1.98 1.25
C TRP A 104 -7.38 -0.72 2.12
N MET A 105 -6.83 0.37 1.57
CA MET A 105 -6.74 1.67 2.25
C MET A 105 -8.13 2.26 2.52
N LEU A 106 -9.05 2.17 1.54
CA LEU A 106 -10.44 2.59 1.70
C LEU A 106 -11.18 1.73 2.73
N ASP A 107 -11.03 0.40 2.71
CA ASP A 107 -11.59 -0.48 3.75
C ASP A 107 -11.00 -0.18 5.14
N GLY A 108 -9.73 0.21 5.21
CA GLY A 108 -9.10 0.70 6.42
C GLY A 108 -9.71 2.02 6.93
N ALA A 109 -10.15 2.89 6.02
CA ALA A 109 -10.74 4.20 6.29
C ALA A 109 -12.27 4.17 6.47
N LYS A 110 -12.91 3.00 6.32
CA LYS A 110 -14.36 2.80 6.34
C LYS A 110 -15.08 3.43 7.54
N TYR A 111 -14.42 3.49 8.69
CA TYR A 111 -14.91 4.14 9.92
C TYR A 111 -15.21 5.64 9.77
N LEU A 112 -14.74 6.29 8.71
CA LEU A 112 -15.01 7.70 8.42
C LEU A 112 -16.41 7.92 7.82
N TRP A 113 -17.01 6.91 7.19
CA TRP A 113 -18.32 7.01 6.53
C TRP A 113 -19.32 5.92 6.93
N GLU A 114 -18.85 4.80 7.47
CA GLU A 114 -19.71 3.86 8.17
C GLU A 114 -19.87 4.31 9.60
N SER A 115 -21.08 4.79 9.90
CA SER A 115 -21.51 5.16 11.25
C SER A 115 -21.22 4.01 12.22
N ILE A 116 -20.32 4.28 13.16
CA ILE A 116 -20.04 3.40 14.30
C ILE A 116 -21.33 3.33 15.11
N GLU A 117 -22.10 2.24 15.02
CA GLU A 117 -22.97 1.88 16.12
C GLU A 117 -22.06 1.75 17.34
N LYS A 118 -22.26 2.64 18.33
CA LYS A 118 -21.46 2.71 19.54
C LYS A 118 -21.53 1.35 20.25
N VAL A 119 -20.51 0.52 20.06
CA VAL A 119 -20.31 -0.65 20.91
C VAL A 119 -20.01 -0.09 22.31
N PRO A 120 -20.81 -0.43 23.34
CA PRO A 120 -20.60 0.09 24.68
C PRO A 120 -19.22 -0.34 25.17
N ALA A 121 -18.47 0.60 25.73
CA ALA A 121 -17.12 0.36 26.23
C ALA A 121 -17.15 -0.77 27.28
N ASP A 122 -16.39 -1.83 27.03
CA ASP A 122 -16.19 -2.92 27.98
C ASP A 122 -15.39 -2.39 29.20
N PRO A 123 -15.97 -2.38 30.41
CA PRO A 123 -15.35 -1.79 31.59
C PRO A 123 -14.17 -2.60 32.16
N THR A 124 -13.81 -3.74 31.57
CA THR A 124 -12.78 -4.63 32.15
C THR A 124 -11.34 -4.38 31.69
N ARG A 125 -11.08 -3.41 30.79
CA ARG A 125 -9.73 -3.15 30.26
C ARG A 125 -8.96 -2.04 30.99
N THR A 126 -8.80 -2.20 32.30
CA THR A 126 -7.72 -1.55 33.08
C THR A 126 -7.16 -2.56 34.07
N MET A 127 -6.01 -3.16 33.73
CA MET A 127 -4.94 -3.57 34.63
C MET A 127 -3.62 -3.55 33.86
#